data_AF-A0A6I3M5B8-F1
#
_entry.id   AF-A0A6I3M5B8-F1
#
_cell.length_a   1.000
_cell.length_b   1.000
_cell.length_c   1.000
_cell.angle_alpha   90.00
_cell.angle_beta   90.00
_cell.angle_gamma   90.00
#
_symmetry.space_group_name_H-M   'P 1'
#
loop_
_entity.id
_entity.type
_entity.pdbx_description
1 polymer ?
#
loop_
_entity_poly.entity_id
_entity_poly.type
_entity_poly.pdbx_seq_one_letter_code
_entity_poly.pdbx_strand_id
1 'polypeptide(L)'
;MAGFWARRRRGAPELQAHDAELATRAGTALFAVDDRLRAASEELGFAEAALGSEAIAETAVVLAAARRQLGEAFRLNRRNHDPQPGPSDEVGARYLHVIDLCEAIERSLDDQTADLAERMSRARRAPDVIAGIRADLVRASARIAYVRATLDRLAARYARDALAGIDGGPAEADRLLGFAAHSLGVAERRRADGEVAHADVALEASARSVHRAATLLDAVETFEVEALRAEAALPGLAEECRRDLAVALGAPHSPDAAAAIAELQAALAALPATGVDTDPIGHLRRLRAARDALDVATGAVPATRAGLATATVTAGAPATRAASATATALATRAGAATAPAPATRAGPATATAPATWAATAPATATSPAPATATGRATGEPAPPSAFRAVHVLHAVRDADRRLDVARDAVAGHPGRIGAEALRRLAESERIRVDLGQVLGSAGSEVTVIVSDADHRAQVIEMARRAASLASESLSLARRDLGAMRAQGLGA
;
A
#
# COMPACT_ATOMS: atom_id res chain seq x y z
N MET A 1 -57.58 44.01 -13.30
CA MET A 1 -57.76 43.17 -12.09
C MET A 1 -58.32 41.76 -12.39
N ALA A 2 -57.98 41.12 -13.52
CA ALA A 2 -58.52 39.79 -13.90
C ALA A 2 -57.50 38.62 -13.79
N GLY A 3 -56.25 38.88 -13.38
CA GLY A 3 -55.18 37.88 -13.34
C GLY A 3 -55.07 37.07 -12.04
N PHE A 4 -55.66 37.54 -10.94
CA PHE A 4 -55.45 36.96 -9.60
C PHE A 4 -56.34 35.73 -9.33
N TRP A 5 -57.60 35.75 -9.77
CA TRP A 5 -58.54 34.63 -9.61
C TRP A 5 -58.27 33.44 -10.53
N ALA A 6 -57.66 33.68 -11.72
CA ALA A 6 -57.29 32.63 -12.66
C ALA A 6 -55.98 31.90 -12.31
N ARG A 7 -55.13 32.46 -11.43
CA ARG A 7 -53.96 31.74 -10.87
C ARG A 7 -54.37 30.81 -9.73
N ARG A 8 -55.32 31.23 -8.87
CA ARG A 8 -55.79 30.41 -7.73
C ARG A 8 -56.53 29.13 -8.15
N ARG A 9 -57.28 29.14 -9.26
CA ARG A 9 -57.92 27.94 -9.83
C ARG A 9 -56.97 27.03 -10.61
N ARG A 10 -55.80 27.52 -11.05
CA ARG A 10 -54.76 26.69 -11.69
C ARG A 10 -53.86 25.99 -10.66
N GLY A 11 -53.64 26.61 -9.49
CA GLY A 11 -52.87 25.99 -8.41
C GLY A 11 -53.56 24.82 -7.71
N ALA A 12 -54.90 24.79 -7.63
CA ALA A 12 -55.63 23.68 -7.00
C ALA A 12 -55.45 22.30 -7.70
N PRO A 13 -55.58 22.18 -9.04
CA PRO A 13 -55.28 20.93 -9.73
C PRO A 13 -53.78 20.57 -9.72
N GLU A 14 -52.89 21.56 -9.72
CA GLU A 14 -51.44 21.33 -9.57
C GLU A 14 -51.09 20.76 -8.18
N LEU A 15 -51.70 21.28 -7.12
CA LEU A 15 -51.54 20.77 -5.75
C LEU A 15 -52.12 19.35 -5.59
N GLN A 16 -53.29 19.07 -6.18
CA GLN A 16 -53.87 17.73 -6.17
C GLN A 16 -53.00 16.71 -6.93
N ALA A 17 -52.41 17.11 -8.05
CA ALA A 17 -51.47 16.28 -8.79
C ALA A 17 -50.19 16.00 -7.97
N HIS A 18 -49.66 17.03 -7.29
CA HIS A 18 -48.50 16.88 -6.41
C HIS A 18 -48.77 15.95 -5.22
N ASP A 19 -49.92 16.08 -4.55
CA ASP A 19 -50.31 15.22 -3.44
C ASP A 19 -50.50 13.76 -3.90
N ALA A 20 -51.05 13.54 -5.09
CA ALA A 20 -51.17 12.21 -5.69
C ALA A 20 -49.80 11.59 -6.05
N GLU A 21 -48.85 12.41 -6.50
CA GLU A 21 -47.47 11.98 -6.75
C GLU A 21 -46.78 11.57 -5.45
N LEU A 22 -46.92 12.36 -4.37
CA LEU A 22 -46.40 12.02 -3.04
C LEU A 22 -46.99 10.71 -2.52
N ALA A 23 -48.31 10.51 -2.66
CA ALA A 23 -48.97 9.28 -2.27
C ALA A 23 -48.42 8.05 -3.02
N THR A 24 -48.24 8.19 -4.34
CA THR A 24 -47.69 7.13 -5.19
C THR A 24 -46.25 6.79 -4.80
N ARG A 25 -45.42 7.82 -4.57
CA ARG A 25 -44.02 7.66 -4.13
C ARG A 25 -43.93 6.98 -2.77
N ALA A 26 -44.73 7.41 -1.79
CA ALA A 26 -44.76 6.81 -0.47
C ALA A 26 -45.19 5.33 -0.51
N GLY A 27 -46.24 5.01 -1.26
CA GLY A 27 -46.69 3.62 -1.44
C GLY A 27 -45.63 2.72 -2.08
N THR A 28 -44.94 3.24 -3.11
CA THR A 28 -43.84 2.52 -3.79
C THR A 28 -42.66 2.28 -2.84
N ALA A 29 -42.25 3.31 -2.08
CA ALA A 29 -41.16 3.22 -1.11
C ALA A 29 -41.46 2.21 0.01
N LEU A 30 -42.69 2.19 0.54
CA LEU A 30 -43.09 1.23 1.56
C LEU A 30 -42.96 -0.22 1.09
N PHE A 31 -43.40 -0.52 -0.14
CA PHE A 31 -43.29 -1.86 -0.70
C PHE A 31 -41.83 -2.25 -0.96
N ALA A 32 -41.03 -1.33 -1.50
CA ALA A 32 -39.61 -1.56 -1.76
C ALA A 32 -38.84 -1.87 -0.47
N VAL A 33 -39.08 -1.10 0.60
CA VAL A 33 -38.45 -1.32 1.90
C VAL A 33 -38.90 -2.64 2.54
N ASP A 34 -40.18 -3.00 2.46
CA ASP A 34 -40.68 -4.27 3.00
C ASP A 34 -40.04 -5.49 2.32
N ASP A 35 -39.96 -5.47 0.99
CA ASP A 35 -39.31 -6.54 0.22
C ASP A 35 -37.82 -6.65 0.55
N ARG A 36 -37.13 -5.51 0.61
CA ARG A 36 -35.72 -5.46 0.97
C ARG A 36 -35.45 -5.95 2.39
N LEU A 37 -36.33 -5.63 3.33
CA LEU A 37 -36.22 -6.08 4.71
C LEU A 37 -36.42 -7.60 4.83
N ARG A 38 -37.31 -8.17 4.01
CA ARG A 38 -37.47 -9.63 3.90
C ARG A 38 -36.19 -10.29 3.38
N ALA A 39 -35.63 -9.79 2.28
CA ALA A 39 -34.38 -10.28 1.72
C ALA A 39 -33.21 -10.19 2.74
N ALA A 40 -33.05 -9.04 3.41
CA ALA A 40 -32.03 -8.85 4.44
C ALA A 40 -32.22 -9.80 5.66
N SER A 41 -33.46 -10.18 5.96
CA SER A 41 -33.75 -11.15 7.02
C SER A 41 -33.35 -12.58 6.64
N GLU A 42 -33.56 -12.96 5.38
CA GLU A 42 -33.13 -14.26 4.85
C GLU A 42 -31.59 -14.33 4.81
N GLU A 43 -30.94 -13.26 4.33
CA GLU A 43 -29.47 -13.14 4.36
C GLU A 43 -28.89 -13.25 5.77
N LEU A 44 -29.53 -12.63 6.76
CA LEU A 44 -29.12 -12.75 8.17
C LEU A 44 -29.15 -14.21 8.63
N GLY A 45 -30.16 -14.99 8.24
CA GLY A 45 -30.26 -16.41 8.57
C GLY A 45 -29.15 -17.26 7.91
N PHE A 46 -28.81 -16.98 6.65
CA PHE A 46 -27.66 -17.61 6.01
C PHE A 46 -26.33 -17.21 6.66
N ALA A 47 -26.20 -15.94 7.06
CA ALA A 47 -25.01 -15.43 7.73
C ALA A 47 -24.86 -16.01 9.14
N GLU A 48 -25.95 -16.23 9.89
CA GLU A 48 -25.93 -16.91 11.19
C GLU A 48 -25.32 -18.31 11.08
N ALA A 49 -25.73 -19.07 10.06
CA ALA A 49 -25.18 -20.41 9.80
C ALA A 49 -23.68 -20.39 9.45
N ALA A 50 -23.21 -19.32 8.79
CA ALA A 50 -21.82 -19.20 8.34
C ALA A 50 -20.87 -18.56 9.36
N LEU A 51 -21.37 -17.62 10.17
CA LEU A 51 -20.57 -16.76 11.05
C LEU A 51 -20.85 -16.99 12.54
N GLY A 52 -21.98 -17.62 12.88
CA GLY A 52 -22.47 -17.77 14.25
C GLY A 52 -23.35 -16.59 14.70
N SER A 53 -24.11 -16.81 15.77
CA SER A 53 -25.12 -15.86 16.28
C SER A 53 -24.51 -14.60 16.91
N GLU A 54 -23.35 -14.72 17.57
CA GLU A 54 -22.67 -13.57 18.18
C GLU A 54 -22.21 -12.57 17.12
N ALA A 55 -21.71 -13.06 15.97
CA ALA A 55 -21.17 -12.23 14.90
C ALA A 55 -22.24 -11.38 14.16
N ILE A 56 -23.51 -11.81 14.22
CA ILE A 56 -24.63 -11.14 13.57
C ILE A 56 -25.53 -10.34 14.53
N ALA A 57 -25.21 -10.34 15.83
CA ALA A 57 -26.07 -9.77 16.87
C ALA A 57 -26.40 -8.29 16.64
N GLU A 58 -25.41 -7.49 16.24
CA GLU A 58 -25.60 -6.07 15.94
C GLU A 58 -26.51 -5.86 14.71
N THR A 59 -26.26 -6.59 13.63
CA THR A 59 -27.09 -6.56 12.41
C THR A 59 -28.53 -6.96 12.71
N ALA A 60 -28.74 -7.96 13.57
CA ALA A 60 -30.07 -8.38 14.01
C ALA A 60 -30.81 -7.25 14.76
N VAL A 61 -30.11 -6.48 15.62
CA VAL A 61 -30.67 -5.32 16.33
C VAL A 61 -31.05 -4.21 15.36
N VAL A 62 -30.21 -3.92 14.36
CA VAL A 62 -30.49 -2.90 13.34
C VAL A 62 -31.70 -3.30 12.49
N LEU A 63 -31.78 -4.55 12.05
CA LEU A 63 -32.93 -5.07 11.31
C LEU A 63 -34.22 -5.04 12.14
N ALA A 64 -34.14 -5.31 13.45
CA ALA A 64 -35.28 -5.16 14.35
C ALA A 64 -35.73 -3.69 14.48
N ALA A 65 -34.80 -2.73 14.48
CA ALA A 65 -35.12 -1.30 14.48
C ALA A 65 -35.78 -0.85 13.17
N ALA A 66 -35.25 -1.28 12.02
CA ALA A 66 -35.83 -1.04 10.71
C ALA A 66 -37.27 -1.55 10.60
N ARG A 67 -37.56 -2.76 11.12
CA ARG A 67 -38.93 -3.31 11.19
C ARG A 67 -39.88 -2.41 12.00
N ARG A 68 -39.43 -1.85 13.12
CA ARG A 68 -40.26 -0.92 13.92
C ARG A 68 -40.53 0.38 13.19
N GLN A 69 -39.53 0.95 12.52
CA GLN A 69 -39.68 2.18 11.74
C GLN A 69 -40.61 1.98 10.54
N LEU A 70 -40.49 0.87 9.83
CA LEU A 70 -41.39 0.49 8.74
C LEU A 70 -42.84 0.34 9.24
N GLY A 71 -43.02 -0.25 10.43
CA GLY A 71 -44.33 -0.33 11.08
C GLY A 71 -44.96 1.04 11.35
N GLU A 72 -44.18 2.03 11.79
CA GLU A 72 -44.68 3.41 11.95
C GLU A 72 -45.00 4.07 10.61
N ALA A 73 -44.16 3.86 9.59
CA ALA A 73 -44.41 4.37 8.24
C ALA A 73 -45.74 3.82 7.67
N PHE A 74 -46.02 2.51 7.84
CA PHE A 74 -47.32 1.93 7.48
C PHE A 74 -48.48 2.48 8.30
N ARG A 75 -48.27 2.80 9.59
CA ARG A 75 -49.30 3.41 10.44
C ARG A 75 -49.66 4.82 9.97
N LEU A 76 -48.65 5.62 9.64
CA LEU A 76 -48.83 6.97 9.08
C LEU A 76 -49.53 6.91 7.72
N ASN A 77 -49.14 5.98 6.85
CA ASN A 77 -49.76 5.81 5.54
C ASN A 77 -51.23 5.39 5.65
N ARG A 78 -51.56 4.50 6.59
CA ARG A 78 -52.96 4.11 6.86
C ARG A 78 -53.81 5.31 7.27
N ARG A 79 -53.28 6.19 8.12
CA ARG A 79 -53.96 7.42 8.56
C ARG A 79 -54.24 8.39 7.39
N ASN A 80 -53.44 8.35 6.33
CA ASN A 80 -53.69 9.14 5.11
C ASN A 80 -54.85 8.56 4.28
N HIS A 81 -55.17 7.28 4.43
CA HIS A 81 -56.27 6.59 3.75
C HIS A 81 -57.56 6.48 4.59
N ASP A 82 -57.57 7.01 5.81
CA ASP A 82 -58.78 7.08 6.64
C ASP A 82 -59.86 7.95 5.97
N PRO A 83 -61.17 7.72 6.22
CA PRO A 83 -62.25 8.49 5.60
C PRO A 83 -62.19 10.00 5.83
N GLN A 84 -61.53 10.43 6.92
CA GLN A 84 -61.32 11.82 7.26
C GLN A 84 -59.82 12.06 7.58
N PRO A 85 -58.96 12.17 6.56
CA PRO A 85 -57.52 12.15 6.74
C PRO A 85 -56.96 13.46 7.33
N GLY A 86 -57.74 14.54 7.36
CA GLY A 86 -57.30 15.88 7.81
C GLY A 86 -57.10 16.85 6.63
N PRO A 87 -56.54 18.06 6.88
CA PRO A 87 -56.24 19.03 5.83
C PRO A 87 -55.11 18.55 4.90
N SER A 88 -55.12 18.97 3.63
CA SER A 88 -54.15 18.55 2.59
C SER A 88 -52.70 18.72 3.03
N ASP A 89 -52.36 19.87 3.62
CA ASP A 89 -51.00 20.19 4.04
C ASP A 89 -50.46 19.18 5.09
N GLU A 90 -51.33 18.70 6.01
CA GLU A 90 -50.95 17.68 6.99
C GLU A 90 -50.83 16.28 6.37
N VAL A 91 -51.59 15.99 5.32
CA VAL A 91 -51.49 14.73 4.56
C VAL A 91 -50.20 14.70 3.76
N GLY A 92 -49.86 15.80 3.06
CA GLY A 92 -48.59 15.97 2.36
C GLY A 92 -47.39 15.86 3.28
N ALA A 93 -47.41 16.53 4.44
CA ALA A 93 -46.34 16.43 5.44
C ALA A 93 -46.16 14.99 5.97
N ARG A 94 -47.26 14.23 6.14
CA ARG A 94 -47.18 12.81 6.51
C ARG A 94 -46.60 11.95 5.40
N TYR A 95 -46.96 12.16 4.13
CA TYR A 95 -46.34 11.42 3.02
C TYR A 95 -44.84 11.68 2.93
N LEU A 96 -44.41 12.94 3.08
CA LEU A 96 -42.99 13.27 3.15
C LEU A 96 -42.31 12.54 4.31
N HIS A 97 -42.92 12.51 5.50
CA HIS A 97 -42.36 11.77 6.63
C HIS A 97 -42.28 10.25 6.39
N VAL A 98 -43.26 9.65 5.71
CA VAL A 98 -43.21 8.24 5.29
C VAL A 98 -42.04 8.00 4.34
N ILE A 99 -41.85 8.88 3.36
CA ILE A 99 -40.72 8.81 2.42
C ILE A 99 -39.40 8.91 3.18
N ASP A 100 -39.25 9.89 4.07
CA ASP A 100 -38.04 10.08 4.88
C ASP A 100 -37.71 8.85 5.74
N LEU A 101 -38.72 8.22 6.34
CA LEU A 101 -38.56 6.97 7.11
C LEU A 101 -38.09 5.83 6.21
N CYS A 102 -38.71 5.65 5.03
CA CYS A 102 -38.31 4.64 4.08
C CYS A 102 -36.86 4.87 3.61
N GLU A 103 -36.50 6.09 3.21
CA GLU A 103 -35.13 6.43 2.77
C GLU A 103 -34.09 6.25 3.90
N ALA A 104 -34.45 6.50 5.16
CA ALA A 104 -33.58 6.22 6.30
C ALA A 104 -33.37 4.71 6.52
N ILE A 105 -34.44 3.91 6.38
CA ILE A 105 -34.36 2.46 6.47
C ILE A 105 -33.52 1.89 5.32
N GLU A 106 -33.75 2.32 4.08
CA GLU A 106 -32.99 1.85 2.91
C GLU A 106 -31.49 2.04 3.10
N ARG A 107 -31.05 3.25 3.48
CA ARG A 107 -29.64 3.53 3.77
C ARG A 107 -29.08 2.62 4.86
N SER A 108 -29.83 2.41 5.93
CA SER A 108 -29.42 1.49 7.00
C SER A 108 -29.33 0.04 6.52
N LEU A 109 -30.21 -0.40 5.62
CA LEU A 109 -30.16 -1.74 5.05
C LEU A 109 -28.99 -1.91 4.06
N ASP A 110 -28.71 -0.89 3.23
CA ASP A 110 -27.54 -0.87 2.35
C ASP A 110 -26.24 -1.09 3.14
N ASP A 111 -26.02 -0.30 4.19
CA ASP A 111 -24.81 -0.38 5.02
C ASP A 111 -24.66 -1.77 5.66
N GLN A 112 -25.74 -2.30 6.23
CA GLN A 112 -25.72 -3.60 6.91
C GLN A 112 -25.53 -4.77 5.94
N THR A 113 -26.20 -4.75 4.78
CA THR A 113 -26.08 -5.82 3.78
C THR A 113 -24.68 -5.82 3.15
N ALA A 114 -24.09 -4.65 2.91
CA ALA A 114 -22.71 -4.53 2.42
C ALA A 114 -21.68 -5.09 3.43
N ASP A 115 -21.78 -4.69 4.70
CA ASP A 115 -20.89 -5.18 5.77
C ASP A 115 -21.05 -6.70 5.98
N LEU A 116 -22.28 -7.20 6.02
CA LEU A 116 -22.55 -8.63 6.15
C LEU A 116 -21.96 -9.42 4.97
N ALA A 117 -22.15 -8.95 3.74
CA ALA A 117 -21.58 -9.57 2.55
C ALA A 117 -20.05 -9.61 2.60
N GLU A 118 -19.41 -8.55 3.08
CA GLU A 118 -17.96 -8.51 3.26
C GLU A 118 -17.47 -9.53 4.30
N ARG A 119 -18.12 -9.59 5.47
CA ARG A 119 -17.82 -10.57 6.52
C ARG A 119 -17.99 -12.01 6.03
N MET A 120 -19.07 -12.31 5.31
CA MET A 120 -19.28 -13.63 4.69
C MET A 120 -18.21 -13.94 3.64
N SER A 121 -17.81 -12.95 2.85
CA SER A 121 -16.73 -13.11 1.87
C SER A 121 -15.39 -13.43 2.53
N ARG A 122 -15.05 -12.74 3.63
CA ARG A 122 -13.88 -13.05 4.44
C ARG A 122 -13.94 -14.46 5.02
N ALA A 123 -15.07 -14.86 5.60
CA ALA A 123 -15.24 -16.20 6.15
C ALA A 123 -15.06 -17.31 5.10
N ARG A 124 -15.56 -17.10 3.87
CA ARG A 124 -15.37 -18.01 2.74
C ARG A 124 -13.92 -18.11 2.28
N ARG A 125 -13.17 -17.01 2.24
CA ARG A 125 -11.76 -17.00 1.79
C ARG A 125 -10.77 -17.46 2.86
N ALA A 126 -11.13 -17.40 4.14
CA ALA A 126 -10.22 -17.68 5.23
C ALA A 126 -9.56 -19.09 5.20
N PRO A 127 -10.22 -20.19 4.79
CA PRO A 127 -9.55 -21.48 4.60
C PRO A 127 -8.40 -21.42 3.59
N ASP A 128 -8.58 -20.71 2.48
CA ASP A 128 -7.54 -20.54 1.45
C ASP A 128 -6.39 -19.68 1.98
N VAL A 129 -6.70 -18.62 2.74
CA VAL A 129 -5.70 -17.78 3.42
C VAL A 129 -4.88 -18.61 4.40
N ILE A 130 -5.52 -19.44 5.23
CA ILE A 130 -4.85 -20.35 6.17
C ILE A 130 -3.94 -21.33 5.42
N ALA A 131 -4.43 -21.94 4.35
CA ALA A 131 -3.64 -22.86 3.52
C ALA A 131 -2.44 -22.16 2.87
N GLY A 132 -2.63 -20.93 2.38
CA GLY A 132 -1.58 -20.09 1.81
C GLY A 132 -0.48 -19.79 2.83
N ILE A 133 -0.85 -19.27 4.01
CA ILE A 133 0.10 -18.97 5.10
C ILE A 133 0.86 -20.24 5.52
N ARG A 134 0.18 -21.39 5.62
CA ARG A 134 0.83 -22.66 5.95
C ARG A 134 1.86 -23.06 4.90
N ALA A 135 1.53 -22.90 3.63
CA ALA A 135 2.46 -23.18 2.53
C ALA A 135 3.65 -22.21 2.55
N ASP A 136 3.42 -20.92 2.84
CA ASP A 136 4.49 -19.93 2.99
C ASP A 136 5.43 -20.24 4.16
N LEU A 137 4.87 -20.66 5.31
CA LEU A 137 5.65 -21.10 6.47
C LEU A 137 6.60 -22.24 6.10
N VAL A 138 6.11 -23.26 5.38
CA VAL A 138 6.95 -24.38 4.93
C VAL A 138 8.04 -23.91 3.98
N ARG A 139 7.70 -23.10 2.98
CA ARG A 139 8.67 -22.55 2.01
C ARG A 139 9.75 -21.71 2.69
N ALA A 140 9.35 -20.77 3.55
CA ALA A 140 10.27 -19.86 4.23
C ALA A 140 11.18 -20.62 5.21
N SER A 141 10.63 -21.59 5.96
CA SER A 141 11.42 -22.41 6.89
C SER A 141 12.48 -23.25 6.16
N ALA A 142 12.13 -23.86 5.03
CA ALA A 142 13.09 -24.63 4.23
C ALA A 142 14.24 -23.76 3.71
N ARG A 143 14.01 -22.46 3.48
CA ARG A 143 15.01 -21.52 2.97
C ARG A 143 16.02 -21.08 4.03
N ILE A 144 15.70 -21.18 5.32
CA ILE A 144 16.60 -20.75 6.41
C ILE A 144 17.96 -21.45 6.33
N ALA A 145 17.98 -22.78 6.15
CA ALA A 145 19.22 -23.55 6.09
C ALA A 145 20.11 -23.12 4.91
N TYR A 146 19.49 -22.88 3.75
CA TYR A 146 20.17 -22.36 2.57
C TYR A 146 20.77 -20.97 2.83
N VAL A 147 20.00 -20.05 3.41
CA VAL A 147 20.46 -18.67 3.68
C VAL A 147 21.57 -18.65 4.74
N ARG A 148 21.51 -19.49 5.78
CA ARG A 148 22.60 -19.64 6.75
C ARG A 148 23.89 -20.09 6.07
N ALA A 149 23.83 -21.11 5.22
CA ALA A 149 24.99 -21.55 4.45
C ALA A 149 25.51 -20.47 3.48
N THR A 150 24.64 -19.62 2.93
CA THR A 150 25.04 -18.47 2.12
C THR A 150 25.76 -17.43 2.97
N LEU A 151 25.26 -17.09 4.16
CA LEU A 151 25.96 -16.20 5.08
C LEU A 151 27.34 -16.73 5.47
N ASP A 152 27.48 -18.02 5.72
CA ASP A 152 28.79 -18.62 6.04
C ASP A 152 29.79 -18.44 4.88
N ARG A 153 29.32 -18.61 3.62
CA ARG A 153 30.15 -18.34 2.43
C ARG A 153 30.49 -16.86 2.29
N LEU A 154 29.54 -15.97 2.56
CA LEU A 154 29.76 -14.52 2.52
C LEU A 154 30.74 -14.06 3.60
N ALA A 155 30.65 -14.63 4.80
CA ALA A 155 31.55 -14.36 5.93
C ALA A 155 33.00 -14.80 5.67
N ALA A 156 33.21 -15.76 4.77
CA ALA A 156 34.56 -16.13 4.32
C ALA A 156 35.15 -15.15 3.29
N ARG A 157 34.35 -14.27 2.69
CA ARG A 157 34.75 -13.36 1.61
C ARG A 157 34.74 -11.88 2.01
N TYR A 158 33.80 -11.49 2.87
CA TYR A 158 33.50 -10.10 3.20
C TYR A 158 33.79 -9.77 4.66
N ALA A 159 34.16 -8.51 4.91
CA ALA A 159 34.39 -8.00 6.25
C ALA A 159 33.12 -8.11 7.11
N ARG A 160 33.31 -8.32 8.42
CA ARG A 160 32.20 -8.38 9.39
C ARG A 160 31.31 -7.13 9.36
N ASP A 161 31.92 -5.96 9.20
CA ASP A 161 31.20 -4.68 9.12
C ASP A 161 30.27 -4.62 7.89
N ALA A 162 30.63 -5.26 6.78
CA ALA A 162 29.78 -5.34 5.58
C ALA A 162 28.54 -6.21 5.83
N LEU A 163 28.67 -7.24 6.67
CA LEU A 163 27.62 -8.20 6.97
C LEU A 163 26.75 -7.82 8.18
N ALA A 164 27.12 -6.79 8.94
CA ALA A 164 26.45 -6.39 10.18
C ALA A 164 24.94 -6.08 10.02
N GLY A 165 24.50 -5.73 8.80
CA GLY A 165 23.08 -5.51 8.50
C GLY A 165 22.26 -6.78 8.26
N ILE A 166 22.92 -7.92 7.99
CA ILE A 166 22.25 -9.16 7.54
C ILE A 166 22.61 -10.40 8.38
N ASP A 167 23.64 -10.35 9.21
CA ASP A 167 24.15 -11.48 10.00
C ASP A 167 23.09 -12.10 10.95
N GLY A 168 22.30 -11.26 11.62
CA GLY A 168 21.22 -11.67 12.51
C GLY A 168 19.92 -12.02 11.78
N GLY A 169 19.83 -11.76 10.48
CA GLY A 169 18.61 -11.91 9.68
C GLY A 169 17.99 -13.30 9.77
N PRO A 170 18.74 -14.40 9.58
CA PRO A 170 18.17 -15.75 9.60
C PRO A 170 17.72 -16.21 10.97
N ALA A 171 18.37 -15.78 12.05
CA ALA A 171 17.93 -16.09 13.41
C ALA A 171 16.63 -15.35 13.74
N GLU A 172 16.52 -14.09 13.33
CA GLU A 172 15.28 -13.32 13.49
C GLU A 172 14.14 -13.86 12.61
N ALA A 173 14.42 -14.25 11.37
CA ALA A 173 13.45 -14.89 10.49
C ALA A 173 12.89 -16.18 11.10
N ASP A 174 13.74 -17.02 11.70
CA ASP A 174 13.34 -18.25 12.39
C ASP A 174 12.37 -17.97 13.56
N ARG A 175 12.69 -16.96 14.40
CA ARG A 175 11.80 -16.51 15.48
C ARG A 175 10.45 -16.01 14.97
N LEU A 176 10.46 -15.21 13.90
CA LEU A 176 9.24 -14.69 13.27
C LEU A 176 8.38 -15.81 12.68
N LEU A 177 8.98 -16.83 12.07
CA LEU A 177 8.27 -17.99 11.54
C LEU A 177 7.68 -18.85 12.66
N GLY A 178 8.39 -19.01 13.77
CA GLY A 178 7.86 -19.66 14.98
C GLY A 178 6.64 -18.92 15.56
N PHE A 179 6.72 -17.59 15.67
CA PHE A 179 5.59 -16.76 16.08
C PHE A 179 4.42 -16.88 15.10
N ALA A 180 4.68 -16.80 13.79
CA ALA A 180 3.66 -16.96 12.77
C ALA A 180 2.95 -18.32 12.85
N ALA A 181 3.69 -19.41 12.98
CA ALA A 181 3.12 -20.75 13.14
C ALA A 181 2.23 -20.84 14.40
N HIS A 182 2.66 -20.24 15.51
CA HIS A 182 1.86 -20.16 16.72
C HIS A 182 0.56 -19.37 16.49
N SER A 183 0.66 -18.18 15.90
CA SER A 183 -0.49 -17.32 15.59
C SER A 183 -1.47 -17.98 14.62
N LEU A 184 -0.98 -18.72 13.62
CA LEU A 184 -1.83 -19.52 12.72
C LEU A 184 -2.61 -20.58 13.49
N GLY A 185 -1.95 -21.31 14.41
CA GLY A 185 -2.63 -22.28 15.26
C GLY A 185 -3.64 -21.64 16.23
N VAL A 186 -3.39 -20.42 16.72
CA VAL A 186 -4.38 -19.65 17.50
C VAL A 186 -5.57 -19.29 16.62
N ALA A 187 -5.34 -18.78 15.42
CA ALA A 187 -6.42 -18.44 14.49
C ALA A 187 -7.33 -19.63 14.18
N GLU A 188 -6.75 -20.80 13.90
CA GLU A 188 -7.51 -22.03 13.62
C GLU A 188 -8.41 -22.43 14.79
N ARG A 189 -7.89 -22.41 16.02
CA ARG A 189 -8.68 -22.69 17.23
C ARG A 189 -9.81 -21.68 17.41
N ARG A 190 -9.50 -20.38 17.32
CA ARG A 190 -10.49 -19.30 17.47
C ARG A 190 -11.60 -19.40 16.43
N ARG A 191 -11.30 -19.78 15.19
CA ARG A 191 -12.35 -20.04 14.18
C ARG A 191 -13.21 -21.25 14.52
N ALA A 192 -12.60 -22.32 15.03
CA ALA A 192 -13.35 -23.50 15.46
C ALA A 192 -14.30 -23.18 16.63
N ASP A 193 -13.90 -22.25 17.51
CA ASP A 193 -14.70 -21.77 18.64
C ASP A 193 -15.75 -20.71 18.25
N GLY A 194 -15.81 -20.28 16.98
CA GLY A 194 -16.72 -19.24 16.50
C GLY A 194 -16.25 -17.79 16.76
N GLU A 195 -15.08 -17.60 17.36
CA GLU A 195 -14.48 -16.28 17.64
C GLU A 195 -13.79 -15.67 16.39
N VAL A 196 -14.56 -15.39 15.34
CA VAL A 196 -14.04 -14.98 14.01
C VAL A 196 -13.16 -13.72 14.09
N ALA A 197 -13.57 -12.71 14.85
CA ALA A 197 -12.81 -11.46 14.96
C ALA A 197 -11.41 -11.67 15.57
N HIS A 198 -11.31 -12.50 16.62
CA HIS A 198 -10.02 -12.84 17.22
C HIS A 198 -9.16 -13.70 16.31
N ALA A 199 -9.78 -14.57 15.52
CA ALA A 199 -9.07 -15.37 14.52
C ALA A 199 -8.46 -14.49 13.41
N ASP A 200 -9.19 -13.50 12.91
CA ASP A 200 -8.72 -12.61 11.86
C ASP A 200 -7.47 -11.84 12.30
N VAL A 201 -7.46 -11.32 13.53
CA VAL A 201 -6.27 -10.65 14.11
C VAL A 201 -5.07 -11.59 14.19
N ALA A 202 -5.29 -12.84 14.59
CA ALA A 202 -4.22 -13.84 14.65
C ALA A 202 -3.71 -14.26 13.26
N LEU A 203 -4.59 -14.35 12.25
CA LEU A 203 -4.21 -14.60 10.85
C LEU A 203 -3.35 -13.47 10.30
N GLU A 204 -3.75 -12.21 10.54
CA GLU A 204 -3.00 -11.04 10.08
C GLU A 204 -1.61 -10.98 10.74
N ALA A 205 -1.53 -11.27 12.05
CA ALA A 205 -0.25 -11.35 12.76
C ALA A 205 0.66 -12.45 12.20
N SER A 206 0.10 -13.59 11.83
CA SER A 206 0.82 -14.68 11.17
C SER A 206 1.33 -14.26 9.79
N ALA A 207 0.45 -13.76 8.92
CA ALA A 207 0.80 -13.33 7.57
C ALA A 207 1.89 -12.25 7.56
N ARG A 208 1.75 -11.23 8.42
CA ARG A 208 2.73 -10.15 8.56
C ARG A 208 4.11 -10.68 9.00
N SER A 209 4.13 -11.63 9.93
CA SER A 209 5.37 -12.22 10.44
C SER A 209 6.07 -13.08 9.39
N VAL A 210 5.32 -13.88 8.62
CA VAL A 210 5.85 -14.64 7.47
C VAL A 210 6.46 -13.70 6.43
N HIS A 211 5.75 -12.61 6.07
CA HIS A 211 6.24 -11.62 5.11
C HIS A 211 7.53 -10.94 5.58
N ARG A 212 7.59 -10.58 6.87
CA ARG A 212 8.79 -9.98 7.47
C ARG A 212 9.96 -10.97 7.47
N ALA A 213 9.73 -12.23 7.80
CA ALA A 213 10.75 -13.27 7.73
C ALA A 213 11.28 -13.45 6.29
N ALA A 214 10.39 -13.52 5.31
CA ALA A 214 10.78 -13.61 3.89
C ALA A 214 11.63 -12.42 3.44
N THR A 215 11.29 -11.21 3.89
CA THR A 215 12.08 -9.99 3.59
C THR A 215 13.49 -10.05 4.18
N LEU A 216 13.65 -10.58 5.39
CA LEU A 216 14.98 -10.78 6.01
C LEU A 216 15.81 -11.82 5.25
N LEU A 217 15.18 -12.89 4.77
CA LEU A 217 15.86 -13.90 3.96
C LEU A 217 16.25 -13.37 2.57
N ASP A 218 15.36 -12.59 1.93
CA ASP A 218 15.64 -11.92 0.64
C ASP A 218 16.80 -10.90 0.76
N ALA A 219 16.97 -10.25 1.91
CA ALA A 219 18.03 -9.27 2.13
C ALA A 219 19.44 -9.88 2.01
N VAL A 220 19.63 -11.14 2.43
CA VAL A 220 20.92 -11.85 2.32
C VAL A 220 21.27 -12.12 0.85
N GLU A 221 20.31 -12.62 0.07
CA GLU A 221 20.51 -12.87 -1.36
C GLU A 221 20.72 -11.57 -2.13
N THR A 222 20.00 -10.50 -1.75
CA THR A 222 20.18 -9.17 -2.33
C THR A 222 21.60 -8.66 -2.06
N PHE A 223 22.09 -8.80 -0.83
CA PHE A 223 23.45 -8.41 -0.47
C PHE A 223 24.50 -9.16 -1.30
N GLU A 224 24.34 -10.46 -1.51
CA GLU A 224 25.28 -11.25 -2.34
C GLU A 224 25.42 -10.65 -3.74
N VAL A 225 24.29 -10.33 -4.38
CA VAL A 225 24.27 -9.70 -5.72
C VAL A 225 24.87 -8.30 -5.70
N GLU A 226 24.54 -7.49 -4.68
CA GLU A 226 25.05 -6.13 -4.54
C GLU A 226 26.55 -6.10 -4.28
N ALA A 227 27.06 -7.00 -3.44
CA ALA A 227 28.48 -7.11 -3.13
C ALA A 227 29.28 -7.49 -4.39
N LEU A 228 28.80 -8.48 -5.16
CA LEU A 228 29.42 -8.86 -6.45
C LEU A 228 29.43 -7.72 -7.46
N ARG A 229 28.32 -6.98 -7.58
CA ARG A 229 28.26 -5.80 -8.45
C ARG A 229 29.20 -4.70 -7.99
N ALA A 230 29.31 -4.49 -6.68
CA ALA A 230 30.20 -3.48 -6.12
C ALA A 230 31.67 -3.83 -6.37
N GLU A 231 32.07 -5.09 -6.16
CA GLU A 231 33.41 -5.57 -6.50
C GLU A 231 33.75 -5.35 -7.98
N ALA A 232 32.83 -5.66 -8.89
CA ALA A 232 33.05 -5.47 -10.32
C ALA A 232 33.18 -3.99 -10.73
N ALA A 233 32.48 -3.09 -10.03
CA ALA A 233 32.47 -1.64 -10.33
C ALA A 233 33.66 -0.88 -9.73
N LEU A 234 34.22 -1.36 -8.61
CA LEU A 234 35.24 -0.66 -7.84
C LEU A 234 36.52 -0.30 -8.64
N PRO A 235 37.13 -1.21 -9.43
CA PRO A 235 38.35 -0.89 -10.18
C PRO A 235 38.14 0.24 -11.18
N GLY A 236 37.04 0.22 -11.93
CA GLY A 236 36.71 1.24 -12.92
C GLY A 236 36.50 2.61 -12.28
N LEU A 237 35.72 2.66 -11.20
CA LEU A 237 35.51 3.92 -10.47
C LEU A 237 36.81 4.45 -9.83
N ALA A 238 37.66 3.56 -9.30
CA ALA A 238 38.95 3.97 -8.73
C ALA A 238 39.86 4.62 -9.78
N GLU A 239 39.92 4.07 -11.00
CA GLU A 239 40.66 4.67 -12.11
C GLU A 239 40.08 6.02 -12.55
N GLU A 240 38.76 6.15 -12.57
CA GLU A 240 38.11 7.44 -12.84
C GLU A 240 38.46 8.48 -11.77
N CYS A 241 38.32 8.13 -10.49
CA CYS A 241 38.68 9.01 -9.38
C CYS A 241 40.15 9.41 -9.38
N ARG A 242 41.08 8.52 -9.77
CA ARG A 242 42.51 8.85 -9.92
C ARG A 242 42.75 9.90 -11.02
N ARG A 243 42.01 9.81 -12.14
CA ARG A 243 42.07 10.81 -13.21
C ARG A 243 41.50 12.15 -12.77
N ASP A 244 40.33 12.14 -12.13
CA ASP A 244 39.68 13.36 -11.62
C ASP A 244 40.57 14.05 -10.58
N LEU A 245 41.21 13.28 -9.71
CA LEU A 245 42.21 13.77 -8.75
C LEU A 245 43.42 14.40 -9.44
N ALA A 246 43.95 13.78 -10.50
CA ALA A 246 45.08 14.34 -11.25
C ALA A 246 44.74 15.67 -11.92
N VAL A 247 43.52 15.81 -12.44
CA VAL A 247 43.01 17.08 -13.00
C VAL A 247 42.86 18.14 -11.91
N ALA A 248 42.24 17.78 -10.77
CA ALA A 248 42.01 18.70 -9.66
C ALA A 248 43.32 19.23 -9.04
N LEU A 249 44.35 18.38 -8.93
CA LEU A 249 45.67 18.78 -8.43
C LEU A 249 46.43 19.71 -9.39
N GLY A 250 46.12 19.68 -10.69
CA GLY A 250 46.74 20.53 -11.71
C GLY A 250 46.13 21.94 -11.80
N ALA A 251 45.02 22.21 -11.12
CA ALA A 251 44.31 23.49 -11.16
C ALA A 251 44.46 24.28 -9.85
N PRO A 252 44.35 25.63 -9.89
CA PRO A 252 44.19 26.43 -8.69
C PRO A 252 42.91 26.02 -7.96
N HIS A 253 43.02 25.67 -6.69
CA HIS A 253 41.90 25.14 -5.91
C HIS A 253 41.56 26.02 -4.69
N SER A 254 40.27 26.11 -4.40
CA SER A 254 39.74 26.72 -3.18
C SER A 254 40.06 25.84 -1.96
N PRO A 255 39.95 26.37 -0.73
CA PRO A 255 40.10 25.55 0.48
C PRO A 255 39.11 24.37 0.53
N ASP A 256 37.88 24.56 0.04
CA ASP A 256 36.87 23.51 -0.03
C ASP A 256 37.27 22.40 -1.02
N ALA A 257 37.84 22.77 -2.16
CA ALA A 257 38.39 21.80 -3.12
C ALA A 257 39.61 21.06 -2.55
N ALA A 258 40.46 21.73 -1.77
CA ALA A 258 41.58 21.07 -1.08
C ALA A 258 41.11 20.01 -0.08
N ALA A 259 40.02 20.29 0.66
CA ALA A 259 39.40 19.32 1.57
C ALA A 259 38.82 18.12 0.80
N ALA A 260 38.08 18.35 -0.28
CA ALA A 260 37.52 17.29 -1.11
C ALA A 260 38.61 16.42 -1.79
N ILE A 261 39.71 17.03 -2.23
CA ILE A 261 40.90 16.34 -2.74
C ILE A 261 41.48 15.40 -1.67
N ALA A 262 41.64 15.89 -0.44
CA ALA A 262 42.17 15.09 0.68
C ALA A 262 41.23 13.93 1.04
N GLU A 263 39.91 14.15 1.03
CA GLU A 263 38.91 13.10 1.25
C GLU A 263 38.94 12.03 0.16
N LEU A 264 39.07 12.42 -1.11
CA LEU A 264 39.18 11.48 -2.23
C LEU A 264 40.49 10.68 -2.19
N GLN A 265 41.61 11.32 -1.83
CA GLN A 265 42.88 10.66 -1.60
C GLN A 265 42.79 9.63 -0.47
N ALA A 266 42.16 10.01 0.66
CA ALA A 266 41.94 9.10 1.78
C ALA A 266 41.03 7.92 1.40
N ALA A 267 39.97 8.17 0.61
CA ALA A 267 39.08 7.12 0.12
C ALA A 267 39.79 6.13 -0.81
N LEU A 268 40.63 6.62 -1.72
CA LEU A 268 41.46 5.79 -2.62
C LEU A 268 42.53 5.00 -1.86
N ALA A 269 43.17 5.61 -0.86
CA ALA A 269 44.18 4.97 -0.02
C ALA A 269 43.57 3.89 0.90
N ALA A 270 42.30 4.03 1.26
CA ALA A 270 41.56 3.06 2.07
C ALA A 270 41.05 1.85 1.26
N LEU A 271 41.28 1.79 -0.06
CA LEU A 271 40.93 0.61 -0.86
C LEU A 271 41.91 -0.53 -0.52
N PRO A 272 41.42 -1.71 -0.11
CA PRO A 272 42.29 -2.82 0.23
C PRO A 272 43.00 -3.37 -1.02
N ALA A 273 44.19 -3.94 -0.81
CA ALA A 273 44.80 -4.81 -1.81
C ALA A 273 43.86 -6.01 -2.04
N THR A 274 43.68 -6.42 -3.29
CA THR A 274 42.72 -7.46 -3.69
C THR A 274 42.83 -8.72 -2.83
N GLY A 275 41.76 -9.07 -2.09
CA GLY A 275 41.60 -10.36 -1.40
C GLY A 275 41.20 -10.25 0.08
N VAL A 276 40.11 -10.97 0.42
CA VAL A 276 39.51 -11.30 1.75
C VAL A 276 39.25 -10.12 2.71
N ASP A 277 38.14 -10.17 3.44
CA ASP A 277 37.74 -9.15 4.44
C ASP A 277 37.58 -7.73 3.88
N THR A 278 36.99 -7.61 2.68
CA THR A 278 36.66 -6.31 2.07
C THR A 278 35.19 -5.97 2.29
N ASP A 279 34.87 -4.68 2.43
CA ASP A 279 33.50 -4.15 2.34
C ASP A 279 33.31 -3.44 0.98
N PRO A 280 33.00 -4.17 -0.11
CA PRO A 280 32.99 -3.57 -1.44
C PRO A 280 31.88 -2.52 -1.58
N ILE A 281 30.74 -2.69 -0.90
CA ILE A 281 29.63 -1.75 -0.93
C ILE A 281 30.02 -0.47 -0.19
N GLY A 282 30.62 -0.58 0.99
CA GLY A 282 31.12 0.56 1.76
C GLY A 282 32.20 1.34 1.03
N HIS A 283 33.17 0.65 0.42
CA HIS A 283 34.20 1.29 -0.39
C HIS A 283 33.61 2.01 -1.61
N LEU A 284 32.69 1.37 -2.33
CA LEU A 284 32.05 1.97 -3.50
C LEU A 284 31.25 3.23 -3.13
N ARG A 285 30.49 3.17 -2.03
CA ARG A 285 29.73 4.30 -1.50
C ARG A 285 30.64 5.45 -1.08
N ARG A 286 31.72 5.16 -0.35
CA ARG A 286 32.70 6.16 0.09
C ARG A 286 33.37 6.86 -1.09
N LEU A 287 33.77 6.09 -2.11
CA LEU A 287 34.45 6.62 -3.28
C LEU A 287 33.53 7.50 -4.15
N ARG A 288 32.27 7.09 -4.34
CA ARG A 288 31.26 7.94 -5.03
C ARG A 288 31.00 9.24 -4.27
N ALA A 289 30.80 9.16 -2.95
CA ALA A 289 30.56 10.35 -2.14
C ALA A 289 31.75 11.34 -2.18
N ALA A 290 32.98 10.84 -2.10
CA ALA A 290 34.18 11.68 -2.21
C ALA A 290 34.34 12.31 -3.60
N ARG A 291 33.98 11.58 -4.66
CA ARG A 291 33.97 12.11 -6.03
C ARG A 291 32.91 13.21 -6.20
N ASP A 292 31.68 12.95 -5.75
CA ASP A 292 30.59 13.93 -5.83
C ASP A 292 30.95 15.22 -5.05
N ALA A 293 31.61 15.09 -3.90
CA ALA A 293 32.12 16.23 -3.13
C ALA A 293 33.20 17.03 -3.90
N LEU A 294 34.11 16.35 -4.61
CA LEU A 294 35.11 17.00 -5.46
C LEU A 294 34.48 17.73 -6.65
N ASP A 295 33.51 17.12 -7.31
CA ASP A 295 32.79 17.74 -8.44
C ASP A 295 32.09 19.03 -8.01
N VAL A 296 31.42 18.99 -6.85
CA VAL A 296 30.77 20.18 -6.26
C VAL A 296 31.79 21.26 -5.91
N ALA A 297 32.91 20.90 -5.27
CA ALA A 297 33.91 21.86 -4.81
C ALA A 297 34.72 22.51 -5.95
N THR A 298 34.91 21.79 -7.05
CA THR A 298 35.61 22.29 -8.24
C THR A 298 34.69 23.04 -9.21
N GLY A 299 33.37 23.01 -8.98
CA GLY A 299 32.38 23.52 -9.92
C GLY A 299 32.37 22.74 -11.24
N ALA A 300 32.99 21.57 -11.28
CA ALA A 300 32.97 20.68 -12.43
C ALA A 300 31.55 20.15 -12.61
N VAL A 301 30.95 20.41 -13.77
CA VAL A 301 29.71 19.71 -14.12
C VAL A 301 30.10 18.25 -14.36
N PRO A 302 29.46 17.27 -13.69
CA PRO A 302 29.85 15.87 -13.82
C PRO A 302 29.82 15.45 -15.29
N ALA A 303 30.97 15.01 -15.81
CA ALA A 303 31.15 14.61 -17.21
C ALA A 303 30.21 13.44 -17.62
N THR A 304 29.59 12.78 -16.65
CA THR A 304 28.73 11.61 -16.80
C THR A 304 27.27 11.91 -17.20
N ARG A 305 26.95 13.10 -17.74
CA ARG A 305 25.61 13.38 -18.28
C ARG A 305 25.55 13.60 -19.80
N ALA A 306 26.70 13.61 -20.51
CA ALA A 306 26.72 13.73 -21.98
C ALA A 306 26.80 12.38 -22.73
N GLY A 307 27.07 11.26 -22.05
CA GLY A 307 27.34 9.97 -22.70
C GLY A 307 26.36 8.81 -22.45
N LEU A 308 25.48 8.89 -21.45
CA LEU A 308 24.59 7.76 -21.10
C LEU A 308 23.20 8.26 -20.67
N ALA A 309 22.50 8.90 -21.59
CA ALA A 309 21.04 9.03 -21.51
C ALA A 309 20.36 7.70 -21.90
N THR A 310 20.71 6.58 -21.27
CA THR A 310 19.95 5.31 -21.32
C THR A 310 20.36 4.32 -20.22
N ALA A 311 20.27 4.71 -18.95
CA ALA A 311 20.24 3.75 -17.82
C ALA A 311 19.76 4.42 -16.52
N THR A 312 18.49 4.81 -16.47
CA THR A 312 17.84 5.12 -15.19
C THR A 312 17.49 3.81 -14.48
N VAL A 313 18.46 3.23 -13.77
CA VAL A 313 18.16 2.33 -12.66
C VAL A 313 18.00 3.19 -11.41
N THR A 314 16.79 3.18 -10.89
CA THR A 314 16.39 3.71 -9.59
C THR A 314 17.23 3.05 -8.50
N ALA A 315 18.31 3.70 -8.08
CA ALA A 315 18.99 3.39 -6.83
C ALA A 315 18.10 3.93 -5.69
N GLY A 316 17.28 3.05 -5.12
CA GLY A 316 16.64 3.30 -3.84
C GLY A 316 17.71 3.46 -2.77
N ALA A 317 17.72 4.60 -2.10
CA ALA A 317 18.52 4.81 -0.90
C ALA A 317 18.14 3.80 0.19
N PRO A 318 19.09 3.24 0.97
CA PRO A 318 18.74 2.57 2.21
C PRO A 318 18.35 3.65 3.24
N ALA A 319 17.06 3.73 3.57
CA ALA A 319 16.60 4.42 4.75
C ALA A 319 16.92 3.55 5.99
N THR A 320 18.15 3.64 6.51
CA THR A 320 18.54 3.07 7.82
C THR A 320 18.54 4.13 8.93
N ARG A 321 17.49 4.93 9.01
CA ARG A 321 17.14 5.68 10.24
C ARG A 321 15.62 5.77 10.41
N ALA A 322 15.05 4.70 10.98
CA ALA A 322 13.80 4.73 11.75
C ALA A 322 13.64 3.40 12.52
N ALA A 323 14.54 3.16 13.48
CA ALA A 323 14.36 2.14 14.50
C ALA A 323 14.74 2.72 15.87
N SER A 324 14.16 3.87 16.22
CA SER A 324 14.12 4.40 17.58
C SER A 324 13.09 5.55 17.67
N ALA A 325 11.80 5.24 17.66
CA ALA A 325 10.72 6.05 18.26
C ALA A 325 9.33 5.51 17.86
N THR A 326 8.87 4.47 18.56
CA THR A 326 7.43 4.26 18.83
C THR A 326 7.29 3.25 19.97
N ALA A 327 7.73 3.67 21.16
CA ALA A 327 7.22 3.13 22.40
C ALA A 327 6.25 4.17 22.97
N THR A 328 5.00 3.74 23.20
CA THR A 328 3.91 4.42 23.93
C THR A 328 2.89 5.19 23.07
N ALA A 329 1.76 4.55 22.78
CA ALA A 329 0.39 5.04 23.12
C ALA A 329 -0.70 4.03 22.66
N LEU A 330 -0.97 3.00 23.46
CA LEU A 330 -2.30 2.36 23.57
C LEU A 330 -2.36 1.45 24.82
N ALA A 331 -2.17 2.10 25.97
CA ALA A 331 -2.85 1.75 27.21
C ALA A 331 -3.26 3.12 27.77
N THR A 332 -4.53 3.50 27.75
CA THR A 332 -5.41 3.24 28.88
C THR A 332 -6.86 3.40 28.45
N ARG A 333 -7.66 2.34 28.62
CA ARG A 333 -9.01 2.48 29.17
C ARG A 333 -9.41 1.22 29.96
N ALA A 334 -8.82 1.08 31.15
CA ALA A 334 -9.46 0.43 32.29
C ALA A 334 -8.79 0.94 33.58
N GLY A 335 -9.59 1.48 34.50
CA GLY A 335 -9.19 1.70 35.89
C GLY A 335 -9.00 3.16 36.32
N ALA A 336 -10.10 3.81 36.72
CA ALA A 336 -10.06 4.94 37.65
C ALA A 336 -10.02 4.39 39.10
N ALA A 337 -9.05 4.85 39.91
CA ALA A 337 -9.19 5.10 41.36
C ALA A 337 -7.90 5.73 41.96
N THR A 338 -7.92 7.07 42.08
CA THR A 338 -7.63 7.87 43.29
C THR A 338 -6.22 7.95 43.95
N ALA A 339 -5.51 9.07 43.66
CA ALA A 339 -4.78 10.03 44.55
C ALA A 339 -3.53 9.61 45.41
N PRO A 340 -2.77 10.56 46.01
CA PRO A 340 -1.90 11.58 45.39
C PRO A 340 -0.45 11.69 45.97
N ALA A 341 0.48 12.31 45.19
CA ALA A 341 1.63 13.24 45.44
C ALA A 341 2.38 13.31 46.83
N PRO A 342 3.60 13.93 46.99
CA PRO A 342 4.23 14.96 46.13
C PRO A 342 5.80 15.03 45.99
N ALA A 343 6.21 15.93 45.06
CA ALA A 343 7.43 16.78 44.97
C ALA A 343 8.82 16.11 44.71
N THR A 344 9.67 16.59 43.79
CA THR A 344 10.34 17.92 43.83
C THR A 344 11.12 18.26 42.53
N ARG A 345 10.81 19.42 41.91
CA ARG A 345 11.66 20.53 41.36
C ARG A 345 12.93 20.26 40.49
N ALA A 346 12.95 20.78 39.25
CA ALA A 346 13.82 21.90 38.75
C ALA A 346 13.91 21.92 37.18
N GLY A 347 13.71 23.10 36.55
CA GLY A 347 13.89 23.36 35.09
C GLY A 347 15.21 24.09 34.77
N PRO A 348 15.29 25.01 33.77
CA PRO A 348 14.81 24.98 32.38
C PRO A 348 15.89 25.44 31.34
N ALA A 349 15.67 25.27 30.03
CA ALA A 349 16.34 26.09 28.99
C ALA A 349 15.56 26.10 27.66
N THR A 350 15.60 27.24 26.97
CA THR A 350 14.69 27.75 25.93
C THR A 350 15.26 27.74 24.50
N ALA A 351 14.35 27.62 23.52
CA ALA A 351 14.25 28.28 22.19
C ALA A 351 15.38 28.03 21.13
N THR A 352 15.25 28.15 19.80
CA THR A 352 14.27 28.73 18.84
C THR A 352 14.52 28.12 17.44
N ALA A 353 13.50 28.00 16.58
CA ALA A 353 13.62 27.71 15.14
C ALA A 353 13.82 29.01 14.30
N PRO A 354 14.15 28.97 12.99
CA PRO A 354 13.08 28.87 11.99
C PRO A 354 13.43 28.09 10.69
N ALA A 355 12.40 27.88 9.88
CA ALA A 355 12.39 27.19 8.60
C ALA A 355 12.46 28.14 7.39
N THR A 356 12.91 27.63 6.23
CA THR A 356 12.39 27.97 4.89
C THR A 356 12.73 26.86 3.89
N TRP A 357 11.76 26.44 3.08
CA TRP A 357 11.99 25.68 1.84
C TRP A 357 11.12 26.31 0.75
N ALA A 358 11.72 26.59 -0.39
CA ALA A 358 11.07 27.18 -1.55
C ALA A 358 10.78 26.12 -2.61
N ALA A 359 9.63 26.29 -3.26
CA ALA A 359 9.09 25.45 -4.31
C ALA A 359 9.56 25.90 -5.70
N THR A 360 9.68 24.96 -6.64
CA THR A 360 9.55 25.24 -8.08
C THR A 360 8.85 24.07 -8.78
N ALA A 361 7.79 24.39 -9.52
CA ALA A 361 6.92 23.48 -10.28
C ALA A 361 7.20 23.62 -11.82
N PRO A 362 6.49 22.94 -12.74
CA PRO A 362 7.12 22.12 -13.79
C PRO A 362 6.95 22.67 -15.22
N ALA A 363 7.65 22.06 -16.18
CA ALA A 363 7.41 22.25 -17.62
C ALA A 363 7.15 20.92 -18.34
N THR A 364 6.10 20.96 -19.16
CA THR A 364 5.50 19.93 -20.02
C THR A 364 6.25 19.71 -21.35
N ALA A 365 6.27 18.47 -21.87
CA ALA A 365 6.33 18.12 -23.30
C ALA A 365 5.98 16.62 -23.46
N THR A 366 4.91 16.23 -24.17
CA THR A 366 4.71 16.09 -25.63
C THR A 366 5.44 14.88 -26.23
N SER A 367 4.67 13.87 -26.64
CA SER A 367 5.06 12.76 -27.53
C SER A 367 5.05 13.23 -28.99
N PRO A 368 5.84 12.66 -29.94
CA PRO A 368 5.42 11.41 -30.61
C PRO A 368 6.54 10.45 -31.09
N ALA A 369 6.24 9.13 -31.06
CA ALA A 369 6.25 8.08 -32.12
C ALA A 369 7.34 8.01 -33.26
N PRO A 370 7.44 6.93 -34.07
CA PRO A 370 8.58 5.98 -34.06
C PRO A 370 9.27 5.75 -35.42
N ALA A 371 10.49 5.17 -35.47
CA ALA A 371 10.98 4.35 -36.60
C ALA A 371 12.39 3.71 -36.39
N THR A 372 12.40 2.37 -36.40
CA THR A 372 13.29 1.41 -37.10
C THR A 372 14.82 1.62 -37.18
N ALA A 373 15.57 0.63 -36.68
CA ALA A 373 16.81 0.17 -37.31
C ALA A 373 17.15 -1.30 -36.95
N THR A 374 16.85 -2.16 -37.92
CA THR A 374 17.55 -3.36 -38.42
C THR A 374 18.68 -4.00 -37.60
N GLY A 375 18.53 -5.30 -37.37
CA GLY A 375 19.43 -6.14 -36.58
C GLY A 375 20.78 -6.50 -37.18
N ARG A 376 21.63 -7.02 -36.30
CA ARG A 376 22.73 -7.92 -36.61
C ARG A 376 22.84 -8.96 -35.49
N ALA A 377 22.63 -10.21 -35.87
CA ALA A 377 22.75 -11.37 -35.01
C ALA A 377 24.23 -11.72 -34.79
N THR A 378 24.65 -11.75 -33.54
CA THR A 378 25.84 -12.50 -33.10
C THR A 378 25.42 -13.32 -31.89
N GLY A 379 25.46 -14.65 -32.06
CA GLY A 379 25.02 -15.61 -31.06
C GLY A 379 25.90 -15.55 -29.80
N GLU A 380 25.28 -15.17 -28.70
CA GLU A 380 25.82 -15.26 -27.35
C GLU A 380 25.18 -16.47 -26.65
N PRO A 381 25.93 -17.30 -25.90
CA PRO A 381 25.36 -18.48 -25.27
C PRO A 381 24.31 -18.07 -24.24
N ALA A 382 23.13 -18.66 -24.35
CA ALA A 382 21.99 -18.41 -23.47
C ALA A 382 22.37 -18.57 -21.98
N PRO A 383 22.21 -17.54 -21.12
CA PRO A 383 22.41 -17.71 -19.67
C PRO A 383 21.49 -18.79 -19.10
N PRO A 384 21.92 -19.49 -18.02
CA PRO A 384 21.18 -20.59 -17.44
C PRO A 384 19.76 -20.17 -17.01
N SER A 385 18.78 -21.06 -17.18
CA SER A 385 17.36 -20.85 -16.90
C SER A 385 17.07 -20.29 -15.49
N ALA A 386 17.93 -20.60 -14.51
CA ALA A 386 17.86 -20.07 -13.15
C ALA A 386 18.00 -18.54 -13.07
N PHE A 387 18.92 -17.93 -13.85
CA PHE A 387 19.10 -16.47 -13.88
C PHE A 387 17.89 -15.76 -14.51
N ARG A 388 17.19 -16.42 -15.44
CA ARG A 388 16.05 -15.84 -16.18
C ARG A 388 14.76 -15.86 -15.35
N ALA A 389 14.55 -16.88 -14.53
CA ALA A 389 13.44 -16.97 -13.58
C ALA A 389 13.52 -15.87 -12.50
N VAL A 390 14.74 -15.53 -12.06
CA VAL A 390 14.98 -14.47 -11.06
C VAL A 390 14.53 -13.09 -11.55
N HIS A 391 14.71 -12.77 -12.85
CA HIS A 391 14.32 -11.47 -13.41
C HIS A 391 12.79 -11.27 -13.45
N VAL A 392 12.05 -12.33 -13.80
CA VAL A 392 10.57 -12.30 -13.80
C VAL A 392 10.07 -12.10 -12.37
N LEU A 393 10.59 -12.88 -11.42
CA LEU A 393 10.22 -12.78 -10.02
C LEU A 393 10.55 -11.41 -9.41
N HIS A 394 11.72 -10.84 -9.76
CA HIS A 394 12.09 -9.49 -9.33
C HIS A 394 11.15 -8.41 -9.86
N ALA A 395 10.74 -8.51 -11.14
CA ALA A 395 9.82 -7.54 -11.75
C ALA A 395 8.43 -7.60 -11.11
N VAL A 396 7.93 -8.82 -10.83
CA VAL A 396 6.65 -9.03 -10.14
C VAL A 396 6.71 -8.47 -8.71
N ARG A 397 7.77 -8.78 -7.95
CA ARG A 397 7.97 -8.28 -6.58
C ARG A 397 8.11 -6.75 -6.51
N ASP A 398 8.77 -6.11 -7.48
CA ASP A 398 8.84 -4.64 -7.56
C ASP A 398 7.46 -4.04 -7.84
N ALA A 399 6.67 -4.64 -8.74
CA ALA A 399 5.30 -4.21 -9.00
C ALA A 399 4.41 -4.30 -7.75
N ASP A 400 4.50 -5.41 -7.01
CA ASP A 400 3.75 -5.62 -5.76
C ASP A 400 4.10 -4.58 -4.70
N ARG A 401 5.40 -4.38 -4.45
CA ARG A 401 5.87 -3.37 -3.48
C ARG A 401 5.33 -1.97 -3.81
N ARG A 402 5.32 -1.58 -5.08
CA ARG A 402 4.85 -0.25 -5.49
C ARG A 402 3.33 -0.11 -5.37
N LEU A 403 2.58 -1.17 -5.65
CA LEU A 403 1.14 -1.20 -5.43
C LEU A 403 0.77 -1.05 -3.96
N ASP A 404 1.46 -1.74 -3.06
CA ASP A 404 1.19 -1.65 -1.63
C ASP A 404 1.45 -0.22 -1.13
N VAL A 405 2.57 0.40 -1.53
CA VAL A 405 2.86 1.81 -1.19
C VAL A 405 1.79 2.77 -1.74
N ALA A 406 1.29 2.52 -2.96
CA ALA A 406 0.24 3.33 -3.56
C ALA A 406 -1.12 3.14 -2.84
N ARG A 407 -1.47 1.90 -2.47
CA ARG A 407 -2.66 1.59 -1.67
C ARG A 407 -2.61 2.27 -0.31
N ASP A 408 -1.50 2.15 0.40
CA ASP A 408 -1.32 2.78 1.71
C ASP A 408 -1.48 4.30 1.63
N ALA A 409 -0.92 4.92 0.60
CA ALA A 409 -1.06 6.36 0.39
C ALA A 409 -2.51 6.79 0.14
N VAL A 410 -3.27 6.00 -0.61
CA VAL A 410 -4.69 6.25 -0.90
C VAL A 410 -5.57 5.98 0.32
N ALA A 411 -5.39 4.84 0.97
CA ALA A 411 -6.15 4.42 2.14
C ALA A 411 -5.91 5.33 3.35
N GLY A 412 -4.69 5.87 3.51
CA GLY A 412 -4.35 6.80 4.58
C GLY A 412 -5.00 8.19 4.45
N HIS A 413 -5.62 8.51 3.30
CA HIS A 413 -6.17 9.85 3.02
C HIS A 413 -7.53 9.79 2.32
N PRO A 414 -8.55 9.17 2.94
CA PRO A 414 -9.87 9.01 2.33
C PRO A 414 -10.48 10.37 1.97
N GLY A 415 -11.00 10.49 0.75
CA GLY A 415 -11.62 11.73 0.23
C GLY A 415 -10.66 12.87 -0.14
N ARG A 416 -9.34 12.70 0.08
CA ARG A 416 -8.31 13.72 -0.21
C ARG A 416 -7.48 13.43 -1.45
N ILE A 417 -7.71 12.29 -2.10
CA ILE A 417 -7.00 11.86 -3.30
C ILE A 417 -7.90 12.05 -4.53
N GLY A 418 -7.34 12.62 -5.61
CA GLY A 418 -8.07 12.92 -6.83
C GLY A 418 -8.44 11.67 -7.64
N ALA A 419 -9.49 11.78 -8.45
CA ALA A 419 -10.01 10.68 -9.27
C ALA A 419 -8.98 10.11 -10.26
N GLU A 420 -8.01 10.91 -10.73
CA GLU A 420 -6.95 10.42 -11.63
C GLU A 420 -5.99 9.47 -10.92
N ALA A 421 -5.58 9.76 -9.68
CA ALA A 421 -4.74 8.87 -8.89
C ALA A 421 -5.45 7.52 -8.62
N LEU A 422 -6.75 7.56 -8.31
CA LEU A 422 -7.57 6.36 -8.11
C LEU A 422 -7.70 5.54 -9.40
N ARG A 423 -7.90 6.19 -10.56
CA ARG A 423 -7.94 5.51 -11.86
C ARG A 423 -6.64 4.80 -12.18
N ARG A 424 -5.49 5.44 -11.95
CA ARG A 424 -4.16 4.82 -12.19
C ARG A 424 -3.88 3.66 -11.24
N LEU A 425 -4.34 3.74 -9.99
CA LEU A 425 -4.26 2.63 -9.05
C LEU A 425 -5.10 1.45 -9.55
N ALA A 426 -6.36 1.67 -9.92
CA ALA A 426 -7.25 0.63 -10.43
C ALA A 426 -6.71 -0.02 -11.72
N GLU A 427 -6.11 0.75 -12.64
CA GLU A 427 -5.48 0.20 -13.85
C GLU A 427 -4.26 -0.67 -13.50
N SER A 428 -3.43 -0.23 -12.54
CA SER A 428 -2.29 -1.03 -12.05
C SER A 428 -2.76 -2.35 -11.42
N GLU A 429 -3.80 -2.30 -10.59
CA GLU A 429 -4.38 -3.49 -9.95
C GLU A 429 -4.97 -4.47 -10.98
N ARG A 430 -5.65 -3.95 -12.00
CA ARG A 430 -6.17 -4.78 -13.09
C ARG A 430 -5.06 -5.51 -13.83
N ILE A 431 -3.97 -4.82 -14.18
CA ILE A 431 -2.81 -5.45 -14.83
C ILE A 431 -2.18 -6.50 -13.93
N ARG A 432 -2.20 -6.33 -12.60
CA ARG A 432 -1.71 -7.36 -11.68
C ARG A 432 -2.62 -8.57 -11.57
N VAL A 433 -3.94 -8.41 -11.64
CA VAL A 433 -4.88 -9.54 -11.73
C VAL A 433 -4.61 -10.31 -13.02
N ASP A 434 -4.48 -9.62 -14.15
CA ASP A 434 -4.15 -10.23 -15.45
C ASP A 434 -2.79 -10.96 -15.39
N LEU A 435 -1.79 -10.36 -14.73
CA LEU A 435 -0.48 -10.99 -14.49
C LEU A 435 -0.60 -12.28 -13.67
N GLY A 436 -1.49 -12.31 -12.68
CA GLY A 436 -1.77 -13.52 -11.88
C GLY A 436 -2.44 -14.63 -12.69
N GLN A 437 -3.29 -14.29 -13.65
CA GLN A 437 -3.90 -15.25 -14.58
C GLN A 437 -2.86 -15.81 -15.55
N VAL A 438 -1.99 -14.97 -16.11
CA VAL A 438 -0.90 -15.38 -17.01
C VAL A 438 0.14 -16.26 -16.30
N LEU A 439 0.38 -16.01 -15.01
CA LEU A 439 1.28 -16.84 -14.19
C LEU A 439 0.65 -18.16 -13.72
N GLY A 440 -0.68 -18.31 -13.82
CA GLY A 440 -1.44 -19.51 -13.41
C GLY A 440 -1.66 -19.60 -11.90
N SER A 441 -2.84 -20.09 -11.47
CA SER A 441 -3.22 -20.25 -10.05
C SER A 441 -2.82 -21.60 -9.42
N ALA A 442 -1.91 -22.35 -10.03
CA ALA A 442 -1.47 -23.65 -9.52
C ALA A 442 0.04 -23.81 -9.68
N GLY A 443 0.74 -24.05 -8.57
CA GLY A 443 2.20 -24.04 -8.44
C GLY A 443 2.99 -25.09 -9.24
N SER A 444 2.37 -25.77 -10.21
CA SER A 444 3.03 -26.73 -11.12
C SER A 444 3.20 -26.21 -12.56
N GLU A 445 2.49 -25.15 -12.96
CA GLU A 445 2.53 -24.61 -14.33
C GLU A 445 3.51 -23.42 -14.47
N VAL A 446 3.76 -22.70 -13.37
CA VAL A 446 4.71 -21.58 -13.29
C VAL A 446 6.13 -22.00 -13.74
N THR A 447 6.54 -23.23 -13.47
CA THR A 447 7.86 -23.75 -13.87
C THR A 447 7.95 -24.03 -15.38
N VAL A 448 6.82 -24.34 -16.04
CA VAL A 448 6.75 -24.62 -17.48
C VAL A 448 6.65 -23.32 -18.27
N ILE A 449 5.89 -22.33 -17.79
CA ILE A 449 5.69 -21.00 -18.42
C ILE A 449 7.00 -20.18 -18.46
N VAL A 450 7.90 -20.40 -17.50
CA VAL A 450 9.21 -19.72 -17.43
C VAL A 450 10.21 -20.27 -18.47
N SER A 451 9.83 -21.24 -19.32
CA SER A 451 10.71 -21.78 -20.37
C SER A 451 10.66 -20.99 -21.69
N ASP A 452 9.50 -20.42 -22.03
CA ASP A 452 9.30 -19.67 -23.27
C ASP A 452 9.82 -18.22 -23.19
N ALA A 453 10.53 -17.76 -24.21
CA ALA A 453 11.16 -16.44 -24.20
C ALA A 453 10.17 -15.29 -24.38
N ASP A 454 9.14 -15.51 -25.20
CA ASP A 454 8.15 -14.50 -25.53
C ASP A 454 7.17 -14.30 -24.37
N HIS A 455 6.72 -15.39 -23.73
CA HIS A 455 5.91 -15.32 -22.51
C HIS A 455 6.63 -14.59 -21.35
N ARG A 456 7.94 -14.86 -21.14
CA ARG A 456 8.71 -14.16 -20.10
C ARG A 456 8.82 -12.67 -20.35
N ALA A 457 9.08 -12.26 -21.59
CA ALA A 457 9.17 -10.85 -21.95
C ALA A 457 7.83 -10.15 -21.72
N GLN A 458 6.72 -10.80 -22.09
CA GLN A 458 5.37 -10.30 -21.84
C GLN A 458 5.08 -10.12 -20.34
N VAL A 459 5.41 -11.11 -19.50
CA VAL A 459 5.22 -11.03 -18.04
C VAL A 459 6.04 -9.89 -17.43
N ILE A 460 7.32 -9.75 -17.83
CA ILE A 460 8.18 -8.66 -17.33
C ILE A 460 7.61 -7.30 -17.74
N GLU A 461 7.11 -7.18 -18.97
CA GLU A 461 6.53 -5.93 -19.46
C GLU A 461 5.23 -5.56 -18.74
N MET A 462 4.35 -6.55 -18.52
CA MET A 462 3.14 -6.37 -17.72
C MET A 462 3.46 -5.94 -16.28
N ALA A 463 4.45 -6.58 -15.65
CA ALA A 463 4.89 -6.22 -14.30
C ALA A 463 5.47 -4.79 -14.24
N ARG A 464 6.29 -4.40 -15.22
CA ARG A 464 6.82 -3.03 -15.33
C ARG A 464 5.71 -1.99 -15.56
N ARG A 465 4.72 -2.32 -16.39
CA ARG A 465 3.58 -1.45 -16.63
C ARG A 465 2.75 -1.23 -15.36
N ALA A 466 2.47 -2.30 -14.61
CA ALA A 466 1.81 -2.20 -13.31
C ALA A 466 2.61 -1.33 -12.32
N ALA A 467 3.92 -1.58 -12.20
CA ALA A 467 4.84 -0.80 -11.37
C ALA A 467 4.85 0.70 -11.73
N SER A 468 4.83 1.02 -13.03
CA SER A 468 4.78 2.41 -13.53
C SER A 468 3.49 3.11 -13.15
N LEU A 469 2.33 2.47 -13.38
CA LEU A 469 1.02 3.03 -13.04
C LEU A 469 0.84 3.23 -11.53
N ALA A 470 1.36 2.32 -10.71
CA ALA A 470 1.37 2.49 -9.25
C ALA A 470 2.22 3.69 -8.82
N SER A 471 3.38 3.89 -9.46
CA SER A 471 4.27 5.03 -9.18
C SER A 471 3.64 6.36 -9.60
N GLU A 472 2.90 6.36 -10.71
CA GLU A 472 2.16 7.52 -11.20
C GLU A 472 0.99 7.87 -10.27
N SER A 473 0.22 6.87 -9.83
CA SER A 473 -0.83 7.03 -8.82
C SER A 473 -0.27 7.66 -7.53
N LEU A 474 0.85 7.15 -7.02
CA LEU A 474 1.51 7.70 -5.83
C LEU A 474 1.98 9.14 -6.04
N SER A 475 2.52 9.47 -7.21
CA SER A 475 2.98 10.82 -7.54
C SER A 475 1.83 11.81 -7.62
N LEU A 476 0.69 11.40 -8.20
CA LEU A 476 -0.55 12.18 -8.25
C LEU A 476 -1.14 12.36 -6.84
N ALA A 477 -1.23 11.29 -6.04
CA ALA A 477 -1.69 11.35 -4.66
C ALA A 477 -0.86 12.33 -3.82
N ARG A 478 0.47 12.31 -3.96
CA ARG A 478 1.35 13.29 -3.28
C ARG A 478 1.12 14.72 -3.74
N ARG A 479 0.83 14.93 -5.04
CA ARG A 479 0.50 16.25 -5.59
C ARG A 479 -0.82 16.76 -5.04
N ASP A 480 -1.86 15.92 -4.98
CA ASP A 480 -3.18 16.28 -4.46
C ASP A 480 -3.10 16.67 -2.98
N LEU A 481 -2.38 15.89 -2.17
CA LEU A 481 -2.11 16.22 -0.76
C LEU A 481 -1.31 17.51 -0.60
N GLY A 482 -0.38 17.79 -1.52
CA GLY A 482 0.36 19.05 -1.56
C GLY A 482 -0.54 20.25 -1.91
N ALA A 483 -1.42 20.09 -2.89
CA ALA A 483 -2.38 21.12 -3.31
C ALA A 483 -3.38 21.45 -2.19
N MET A 484 -3.89 20.44 -1.49
CA MET A 484 -4.77 20.63 -0.34
C MET A 484 -4.09 21.38 0.81
N ARG A 485 -2.81 21.08 1.07
CA ARG A 485 -2.00 21.82 2.06
C ARG A 485 -1.81 23.28 1.66
N ALA A 486 -1.60 23.56 0.37
CA ALA A 486 -1.46 24.92 -0.13
C ALA A 486 -2.77 25.73 -0.09
N GLN A 487 -3.93 25.06 -0.16
CA GLN A 487 -5.25 25.69 -0.10
C GLN A 487 -5.79 25.91 1.33
N GLY A 488 -5.02 25.56 2.37
CA GLY A 488 -5.40 25.78 3.77
C GLY A 488 -6.53 24.88 4.29
N LEU A 489 -6.90 23.82 3.57
CA LEU A 489 -7.91 22.83 3.99
C LEU A 489 -7.31 21.74 4.88
N GLY A 490 -6.48 22.14 5.84
CA GLY A 490 -5.88 21.26 6.83
C GLY A 490 -6.61 21.35 8.17
N ALA A 491 -7.63 20.51 8.36
CA ALA A 491 -8.06 20.04 9.68
C ALA A 491 -7.97 18.51 9.70
#